data_AF-A0A7C7ZF93-F1
#
_entry.id   AF-A0A7C7ZF93-F1
#
_cell.length_a   1.000
_cell.length_b   1.000
_cell.length_c   1.000
_cell.angle_alpha   90.00
_cell.angle_beta   90.00
_cell.angle_gamma   90.00
#
_symmetry.space_group_name_H-M   'P 1'
#
loop_
_entity.id
_entity.type
_entity.pdbx_description
1 polymer ?
#
loop_
_entity_poly.entity_id
_entity_poly.type
_entity_poly.pdbx_seq_one_letter_code
_entity_poly.pdbx_strand_id
1 'polypeptide(L)'
;MADHQRDRKPNPLHRRSRGLDGRTWGDQRLHVELNPIQLRGPVVNRTNIQTAGFTLIEMVVSTALLGVVIFYVMGTFTVNQKAYMVLDQVTEVQQNLRAIAELIERDMRHAGFRVPIGGALCGLDSTTAPDTLYISDPDPLLTTNAINGDVSAGITAVSIGGVVVVATLDDVVIDGTAFYDTDANGIADSDFQVGGGIIITDAVTPMRGAACGAITAIDLGANIITFTRVSGALGAIAFGASEDLRVVPAHEYRIDVPNTQLLRNGMILAMGVEDLQFAVWLDVNDDNAIDPGEYFGDGSSADYTASGTDHGDSREMRVTLVTRTRSADAEFQLGQEQNAENRLAPGGNDGFRRRVHTSTSRLRNVVNRS
;
A
#
# COMPACT_ATOMS: atom_id res chain seq x y z
N MET A 1 -39.09 32.03 -17.92
CA MET A 1 -38.57 33.21 -17.20
C MET A 1 -37.39 32.74 -16.36
N ALA A 2 -36.24 33.40 -16.52
CA ALA A 2 -34.97 33.21 -15.82
C ALA A 2 -34.17 31.92 -16.08
N ASP A 3 -33.31 32.05 -17.10
CA ASP A 3 -32.10 31.31 -17.41
C ASP A 3 -31.00 31.66 -16.38
N HIS A 4 -30.26 30.67 -15.85
CA HIS A 4 -29.03 30.91 -15.10
C HIS A 4 -27.95 29.94 -15.56
N GLN A 5 -27.08 30.47 -16.42
CA GLN A 5 -25.98 29.78 -17.07
C GLN A 5 -24.80 29.49 -16.13
N ARG A 6 -24.11 28.41 -16.49
CA ARG A 6 -22.92 27.85 -15.87
C ARG A 6 -21.69 28.74 -16.12
N ASP A 7 -20.94 28.96 -15.05
CA ASP A 7 -19.66 29.68 -15.05
C ASP A 7 -18.54 28.77 -15.60
N ARG A 8 -18.11 29.01 -16.85
CA ARG A 8 -16.91 28.40 -17.46
C ARG A 8 -15.82 29.47 -17.58
N LYS A 9 -14.75 29.33 -16.82
CA LYS A 9 -13.54 30.16 -16.96
C LYS A 9 -12.83 29.88 -18.30
N PRO A 10 -12.41 30.90 -19.07
CA PRO A 10 -11.67 30.71 -20.31
C PRO A 10 -10.14 30.66 -20.10
N ASN A 11 -9.52 29.87 -20.98
CA ASN A 11 -8.10 29.58 -21.13
C ASN A 11 -7.31 30.83 -21.64
N PRO A 12 -6.09 31.14 -21.17
CA PRO A 12 -5.41 32.39 -21.53
C PRO A 12 -4.33 32.16 -22.60
N LEU A 13 -4.70 32.07 -23.88
CA LEU A 13 -3.75 32.22 -24.99
C LEU A 13 -4.40 32.89 -26.20
N HIS A 14 -4.40 34.23 -26.22
CA HIS A 14 -4.41 35.01 -27.46
C HIS A 14 -3.96 36.46 -27.20
N ARG A 15 -2.70 36.75 -27.54
CA ARG A 15 -2.15 38.11 -27.51
C ARG A 15 -2.42 38.78 -28.88
N ARG A 16 -3.40 39.68 -28.93
CA ARG A 16 -3.70 40.52 -30.11
C ARG A 16 -2.70 41.68 -30.24
N SER A 17 -2.32 41.96 -31.48
CA SER A 17 -1.57 43.14 -31.93
C SER A 17 -2.35 44.43 -31.69
N ARG A 18 -1.71 45.43 -31.07
CA ARG A 18 -2.23 46.81 -30.98
C ARG A 18 -1.85 47.58 -32.24
N GLY A 19 -2.87 48.16 -32.87
CA GLY A 19 -2.75 49.12 -33.96
C GLY A 19 -2.26 50.49 -33.48
N LEU A 20 -1.61 51.20 -34.40
CA LEU A 20 -1.14 52.57 -34.26
C LEU A 20 -2.20 53.52 -34.84
N ASP A 21 -2.65 54.44 -34.00
CA ASP A 21 -3.54 55.56 -34.35
C ASP A 21 -2.79 56.65 -35.14
N GLY A 22 -3.55 57.30 -36.01
CA GLY A 22 -3.08 58.26 -36.98
C GLY A 22 -2.64 59.62 -36.44
N ARG A 23 -1.85 60.30 -37.26
CA ARG A 23 -1.84 61.76 -37.36
C ARG A 23 -1.38 62.17 -38.77
N THR A 24 -2.30 62.80 -39.48
CA THR A 24 -2.12 63.49 -40.77
C THR A 24 -1.17 64.67 -40.60
N TRP A 25 -0.18 64.80 -41.48
CA TRP A 25 0.64 66.01 -41.63
C TRP A 25 0.64 66.45 -43.08
N GLY A 26 0.27 67.72 -43.26
CA GLY A 26 0.03 68.36 -44.53
C GLY A 26 1.28 68.65 -45.34
N ASP A 27 0.98 68.93 -46.60
CA ASP A 27 1.85 69.32 -47.69
C ASP A 27 2.56 70.66 -47.37
N GLN A 28 3.87 70.62 -47.17
CA GLN A 28 4.74 71.79 -47.26
C GLN A 28 5.92 71.45 -48.16
N ARG A 29 5.79 71.85 -49.42
CA ARG A 29 6.86 71.82 -50.42
C ARG A 29 7.92 72.88 -50.07
N LEU A 30 9.05 72.42 -49.56
CA LEU A 30 10.30 73.18 -49.53
C LEU A 30 11.08 72.87 -50.82
N HIS A 31 11.11 73.84 -51.73
CA HIS A 31 12.09 73.86 -52.82
C HIS A 31 13.46 74.18 -52.22
N VAL A 32 14.35 73.20 -52.20
CA VAL A 32 15.76 73.38 -51.87
C VAL A 32 16.57 73.10 -53.13
N GLU A 33 17.13 74.17 -53.71
CA GLU A 33 18.19 74.10 -54.69
C GLU A 33 19.44 73.53 -54.01
N LEU A 34 19.78 72.28 -54.30
CA LEU A 34 21.02 71.67 -53.83
C LEU A 34 22.13 71.94 -54.85
N ASN A 35 23.01 72.88 -54.51
CA ASN A 35 24.34 72.94 -55.11
C ASN A 35 25.10 71.64 -54.78
N PRO A 36 25.78 70.99 -55.73
CA PRO A 36 26.50 69.76 -55.44
C PRO A 36 27.75 70.06 -54.61
N ILE A 37 27.68 69.76 -53.31
CA ILE A 37 28.85 69.71 -52.44
C ILE A 37 29.61 68.42 -52.77
N GLN A 38 30.81 68.56 -53.33
CA GLN A 38 31.76 67.46 -53.52
C GLN A 38 32.35 67.04 -52.16
N LEU A 39 31.67 66.15 -51.45
CA LEU A 39 32.18 65.51 -50.23
C LEU A 39 32.99 64.26 -50.61
N ARG A 40 34.32 64.40 -50.68
CA ARG A 40 35.25 63.28 -50.52
C ARG A 40 35.29 62.87 -49.05
N GLY A 41 34.41 61.93 -48.67
CA GLY A 41 34.52 61.17 -47.42
C GLY A 41 35.45 59.95 -47.59
N PRO A 42 36.10 59.47 -46.52
CA PRO A 42 37.01 58.34 -46.60
C PRO A 42 36.23 57.07 -46.98
N VAL A 43 36.76 56.36 -47.99
CA VAL A 43 36.26 55.07 -48.42
C VAL A 43 36.31 54.12 -47.21
N VAL A 44 35.14 53.72 -46.72
CA VAL A 44 35.04 52.60 -45.78
C VAL A 44 35.52 51.36 -46.53
N ASN A 45 36.75 50.97 -46.25
CA ASN A 45 37.31 49.71 -46.72
C ASN A 45 36.45 48.60 -46.12
N ARG A 46 35.55 48.02 -46.93
CA ARG A 46 34.93 46.74 -46.59
C ARG A 46 36.07 45.75 -46.50
N THR A 47 36.47 45.40 -45.29
CA THR A 47 37.30 44.22 -45.07
C THR A 47 36.48 43.05 -45.62
N ASN A 48 36.89 42.61 -46.80
CA ASN A 48 36.36 41.43 -47.45
C ASN A 48 36.71 40.29 -46.49
N ILE A 49 35.75 39.83 -45.69
CA ILE A 49 35.94 38.62 -44.90
C ILE A 49 36.09 37.52 -45.94
N GLN A 50 37.33 37.17 -46.26
CA GLN A 50 37.62 36.09 -47.18
C GLN A 50 37.08 34.82 -46.53
N THR A 51 36.02 34.28 -47.09
CA THR A 51 35.55 32.95 -46.75
C THR A 51 36.52 31.94 -47.38
N ALA A 52 37.56 31.58 -46.63
CA ALA A 52 38.40 30.46 -46.98
C ALA A 52 37.55 29.17 -46.97
N GLY A 53 37.62 28.39 -48.05
CA GLY A 53 37.00 27.06 -48.10
C GLY A 53 37.77 26.06 -47.23
N PHE A 54 37.06 25.08 -46.66
CA PHE A 54 37.66 24.05 -45.83
C PHE A 54 38.54 23.10 -46.65
N THR A 55 39.69 22.74 -46.11
CA THR A 55 40.54 21.70 -46.69
C THR A 55 39.98 20.31 -46.39
N LEU A 56 40.28 19.32 -47.23
CA LEU A 56 39.83 17.94 -47.03
C LEU A 56 40.36 17.34 -45.71
N ILE A 57 41.57 17.72 -45.30
CA ILE A 57 42.17 17.27 -44.04
C ILE A 57 41.44 17.84 -42.81
N GLU A 58 41.01 19.11 -42.84
CA GLU A 58 40.21 19.70 -41.76
C GLU A 58 38.86 18.98 -41.60
N MET A 59 38.20 18.64 -42.71
CA MET A 59 36.95 17.89 -42.67
C MET A 59 37.12 16.48 -42.04
N VAL A 60 38.21 15.79 -42.38
CA VAL A 60 38.50 14.47 -41.80
C VAL A 60 38.81 14.56 -40.30
N VAL A 61 39.60 15.55 -39.87
CA VAL A 61 39.92 15.74 -38.44
C VAL A 61 38.69 16.15 -37.65
N SER A 62 37.87 17.09 -38.16
CA SER A 62 36.65 17.52 -37.48
C SER A 62 35.62 16.39 -37.34
N THR A 63 35.43 15.57 -38.37
CA THR A 63 34.51 14.41 -38.31
C THR A 63 35.02 13.32 -37.37
N ALA A 64 36.33 13.05 -37.36
CA ALA A 64 36.93 12.12 -36.41
C ALA A 64 36.73 12.57 -34.95
N LEU A 65 36.97 13.84 -34.64
CA LEU A 65 36.76 14.40 -33.30
C LEU A 65 35.28 14.40 -32.91
N LEU A 66 34.38 14.74 -33.84
CA LEU A 66 32.94 14.67 -33.60
C LEU A 66 32.50 13.24 -33.25
N GLY A 67 33.02 12.23 -33.94
CA GLY A 67 32.74 10.82 -33.65
C GLY A 67 33.16 10.42 -32.24
N VAL A 68 34.34 10.84 -31.80
CA VAL A 68 34.82 10.61 -30.42
C VAL A 68 33.90 11.28 -29.39
N VAL A 69 33.49 12.52 -29.63
CA VAL A 69 32.57 13.24 -28.74
C VAL A 69 31.22 12.54 -28.66
N ILE A 70 30.63 12.15 -29.80
CA ILE A 70 29.35 11.44 -29.86
C ILE A 70 29.44 10.11 -29.09
N PHE A 71 30.55 9.37 -29.23
CA PHE A 71 30.76 8.12 -28.49
C PHE A 71 30.65 8.33 -26.97
N TYR A 72 31.32 9.35 -26.43
CA TYR A 72 31.22 9.68 -25.01
C TYR A 72 29.81 10.16 -24.60
N VAL A 73 29.17 11.02 -25.41
CA VAL A 73 27.81 11.51 -25.14
C VAL A 73 26.80 10.35 -25.11
N MET A 74 26.90 9.41 -26.05
CA MET A 74 26.03 8.22 -26.08
C MET A 74 26.25 7.32 -24.87
N GLY A 75 27.50 7.21 -24.40
CA GLY A 75 27.82 6.53 -23.14
C GLY A 75 27.10 7.18 -21.95
N THR A 76 27.21 8.49 -21.80
CA THR A 76 26.51 9.24 -20.74
C THR A 76 24.99 9.15 -20.85
N PHE A 77 24.44 9.24 -22.06
CA PHE A 77 23.01 9.10 -22.30
C PHE A 77 22.46 7.75 -21.81
N THR A 78 23.18 6.66 -22.07
CA THR A 78 22.80 5.31 -21.66
C THR A 78 22.78 5.17 -20.14
N VAL A 79 23.81 5.70 -19.46
CA VAL A 79 23.88 5.71 -17.99
C VAL A 79 22.74 6.53 -17.40
N ASN A 80 22.45 7.70 -17.96
CA ASN A 80 21.36 8.55 -17.51
C ASN A 80 19.99 7.87 -17.70
N GLN A 81 19.73 7.25 -18.86
CA GLN A 81 18.47 6.55 -19.12
C GLN A 81 18.24 5.42 -18.10
N LYS A 82 19.27 4.62 -17.80
CA LYS A 82 19.20 3.57 -16.77
C LYS A 82 18.91 4.17 -15.39
N ALA A 83 19.61 5.23 -15.00
CA ALA A 83 19.38 5.90 -13.73
C ALA A 83 17.94 6.41 -13.61
N TYR A 84 17.37 6.98 -14.67
CA TYR A 84 15.98 7.41 -14.70
C TYR A 84 14.99 6.24 -14.54
N MET A 85 15.22 5.11 -15.20
CA MET A 85 14.37 3.92 -15.04
C MET A 85 14.41 3.36 -13.61
N VAL A 86 15.60 3.28 -13.00
CA VAL A 86 15.73 2.84 -11.61
C VAL A 86 15.02 3.80 -10.66
N LEU A 87 15.19 5.11 -10.85
CA LEU A 87 14.51 6.12 -10.03
C LEU A 87 12.99 6.03 -10.15
N ASP A 88 12.47 5.81 -11.36
CA ASP A 88 11.03 5.65 -11.61
C ASP A 88 10.47 4.42 -10.87
N GLN A 89 11.13 3.26 -11.01
CA GLN A 89 10.72 2.03 -10.31
C GLN A 89 10.76 2.18 -8.78
N VAL A 90 11.82 2.80 -8.27
CA VAL A 90 12.01 3.07 -6.84
C VAL A 90 10.94 4.04 -6.32
N THR A 91 10.53 5.02 -7.12
CA THR A 91 9.48 5.99 -6.77
C THR A 91 8.10 5.33 -6.76
N GLU A 92 7.81 4.49 -7.75
CA GLU A 92 6.57 3.73 -7.82
C GLU A 92 6.38 2.83 -6.60
N VAL A 93 7.41 2.06 -6.22
CA VAL A 93 7.38 1.19 -5.05
C VAL A 93 7.08 1.98 -3.77
N GLN A 94 7.66 3.17 -3.60
CA GLN A 94 7.38 4.03 -2.44
C GLN A 94 5.95 4.57 -2.40
N GLN A 95 5.44 5.02 -3.54
CA GLN A 95 4.08 5.57 -3.61
C GLN A 95 3.05 4.48 -3.31
N ASN A 96 3.25 3.28 -3.87
CA ASN A 96 2.41 2.13 -3.60
C ASN A 96 2.45 1.75 -2.11
N LEU A 97 3.65 1.66 -1.53
CA LEU A 97 3.83 1.37 -0.10
C LEU A 97 3.10 2.34 0.82
N ARG A 98 3.16 3.65 0.54
CA ARG A 98 2.50 4.64 1.40
C ARG A 98 0.99 4.39 1.49
N ALA A 99 0.33 4.17 0.35
CA ALA A 99 -1.11 3.94 0.33
C ALA A 99 -1.51 2.64 1.06
N ILE A 100 -0.72 1.57 0.87
CA ILE A 100 -0.94 0.28 1.54
C ILE A 100 -0.75 0.41 3.06
N ALA A 101 0.33 1.07 3.48
CA ALA A 101 0.66 1.24 4.88
C ALA A 101 -0.41 2.03 5.62
N GLU A 102 -0.92 3.10 5.01
CA GLU A 102 -2.03 3.89 5.56
C GLU A 102 -3.31 3.05 5.70
N LEU A 103 -3.60 2.15 4.74
CA LEU A 103 -4.74 1.24 4.81
C LEU A 103 -4.58 0.20 5.93
N ILE A 104 -3.44 -0.49 5.98
CA ILE A 104 -3.17 -1.49 7.02
C ILE A 104 -3.21 -0.81 8.39
N GLU A 105 -2.53 0.32 8.57
CA GLU A 105 -2.52 1.05 9.83
C GLU A 105 -3.92 1.47 10.27
N ARG A 106 -4.77 1.93 9.34
CA ARG A 106 -6.18 2.24 9.63
C ARG A 106 -6.91 1.01 10.15
N ASP A 107 -6.77 -0.13 9.47
CA ASP A 107 -7.44 -1.37 9.86
C ASP A 107 -6.90 -1.87 11.21
N MET A 108 -5.59 -1.75 11.47
CA MET A 108 -4.97 -2.05 12.78
C MET A 108 -5.53 -1.18 13.91
N ARG A 109 -5.72 0.12 13.67
CA ARG A 109 -6.30 1.05 14.66
C ARG A 109 -7.77 0.76 14.95
N HIS A 110 -8.46 0.10 14.03
CA HIS A 110 -9.86 -0.29 14.21
C HIS A 110 -10.01 -1.72 14.73
N ALA A 111 -8.96 -2.52 14.65
CA ALA A 111 -8.90 -3.87 15.19
C ALA A 111 -9.35 -3.88 16.66
N GLY A 112 -10.26 -4.78 17.01
CA GLY A 112 -10.82 -4.83 18.36
C GLY A 112 -12.02 -3.94 18.59
N PHE A 113 -12.51 -3.23 17.58
CA PHE A 113 -13.70 -2.40 17.77
C PHE A 113 -14.93 -3.27 17.99
N ARG A 114 -15.43 -3.28 19.24
CA ARG A 114 -16.66 -3.96 19.64
C ARG A 114 -16.69 -5.45 19.29
N VAL A 115 -15.53 -6.10 19.19
CA VAL A 115 -15.46 -7.56 19.09
C VAL A 115 -15.10 -8.15 20.44
N PRO A 116 -15.40 -9.43 20.70
CA PRO A 116 -15.04 -10.09 21.96
C PRO A 116 -13.52 -10.07 22.21
N ILE A 117 -13.15 -10.30 23.47
CA ILE A 117 -11.74 -10.43 23.87
C ILE A 117 -11.08 -11.53 23.02
N GLY A 118 -9.93 -11.19 22.45
CA GLY A 118 -9.20 -12.02 21.51
C GLY A 118 -9.75 -12.15 20.09
N GLY A 119 -10.87 -11.49 19.78
CA GLY A 119 -11.37 -11.34 18.40
C GLY A 119 -10.65 -10.25 17.59
N ALA A 120 -9.68 -9.54 18.16
CA ALA A 120 -9.07 -8.38 17.51
C ALA A 120 -8.17 -8.76 16.31
N LEU A 121 -7.34 -9.78 16.51
CA LEU A 121 -6.32 -10.22 15.56
C LEU A 121 -6.12 -11.74 15.64
N CYS A 122 -5.66 -12.33 14.55
CA CYS A 122 -5.13 -13.69 14.48
C CYS A 122 -4.14 -13.75 13.32
N GLY A 123 -3.23 -14.71 13.31
CA GLY A 123 -2.28 -14.80 12.20
C GLY A 123 -1.47 -16.08 12.19
N LEU A 124 -0.85 -16.34 11.04
CA LEU A 124 0.20 -17.32 10.87
C LEU A 124 1.53 -16.56 10.80
N ASP A 125 2.32 -16.72 11.85
CA ASP A 125 3.71 -16.28 11.88
C ASP A 125 4.59 -17.41 11.32
N SER A 126 5.44 -17.09 10.35
CA SER A 126 6.32 -18.03 9.68
C SER A 126 7.72 -17.48 9.50
N THR A 127 8.69 -18.16 10.11
CA THR A 127 10.13 -17.82 9.99
C THR A 127 10.76 -18.11 8.62
N THR A 128 10.02 -18.74 7.68
CA THR A 128 10.57 -19.20 6.38
C THR A 128 9.76 -18.78 5.15
N ALA A 129 8.63 -18.11 5.35
CA ALA A 129 7.70 -17.67 4.31
C ALA A 129 6.95 -16.43 4.81
N PRO A 130 6.30 -15.63 3.95
CA PRO A 130 5.55 -14.47 4.40
C PRO A 130 4.41 -14.87 5.34
N ASP A 131 4.14 -14.00 6.30
CA ASP A 131 3.08 -14.18 7.28
C ASP A 131 1.71 -13.97 6.65
N THR A 132 0.70 -14.52 7.32
CA THR A 132 -0.69 -14.22 7.03
C THR A 132 -1.32 -13.58 8.25
N LEU A 133 -1.90 -12.40 8.06
CA LEU A 133 -2.48 -11.60 9.14
C LEU A 133 -3.99 -11.47 8.95
N TYR A 134 -4.74 -11.73 10.01
CA TYR A 134 -6.18 -11.50 10.10
C TYR A 134 -6.46 -10.42 11.13
N ILE A 135 -7.17 -9.37 10.72
CA ILE A 135 -7.56 -8.25 11.58
C ILE A 135 -9.08 -8.13 11.55
N SER A 136 -9.73 -8.02 12.71
CA SER A 136 -11.18 -7.80 12.78
C SER A 136 -11.65 -6.64 11.90
N ASP A 137 -12.72 -6.88 11.15
CA ASP A 137 -13.34 -5.92 10.25
C ASP A 137 -14.48 -5.19 10.97
N PRO A 138 -14.37 -3.88 11.23
CA PRO A 138 -15.42 -3.10 11.87
C PRO A 138 -16.52 -2.64 10.90
N ASP A 139 -16.29 -2.67 9.59
CA ASP A 139 -17.20 -2.09 8.58
C ASP A 139 -18.59 -2.74 8.60
N PRO A 140 -18.73 -4.08 8.69
CA PRO A 140 -20.04 -4.73 8.79
C PRO A 140 -20.64 -4.67 10.21
N LEU A 141 -20.00 -3.99 11.17
CA LEU A 141 -20.43 -3.94 12.57
C LEU A 141 -21.00 -2.54 12.91
N LEU A 142 -22.25 -2.29 12.51
CA LEU A 142 -22.98 -1.06 12.80
C LEU A 142 -23.55 -1.06 14.22
N THR A 143 -23.40 0.08 14.91
CA THR A 143 -23.62 0.16 16.37
C THR A 143 -24.97 0.75 16.77
N THR A 144 -25.87 0.98 15.82
CA THR A 144 -27.16 1.63 16.08
C THR A 144 -28.12 0.78 16.93
N ASN A 145 -27.92 -0.55 16.97
CA ASN A 145 -28.76 -1.49 17.73
C ASN A 145 -28.07 -2.13 18.95
N ALA A 146 -26.73 -2.10 19.03
CA ALA A 146 -25.98 -2.70 20.13
C ALA A 146 -25.63 -1.64 21.20
N ILE A 147 -26.56 -1.35 22.11
CA ILE A 147 -26.34 -0.31 23.13
C ILE A 147 -25.39 -0.79 24.24
N ASN A 148 -25.22 -2.10 24.49
CA ASN A 148 -24.29 -2.64 25.49
C ASN A 148 -23.86 -4.08 25.16
N GLY A 149 -22.75 -4.27 24.44
CA GLY A 149 -22.20 -5.61 24.20
C GLY A 149 -21.17 -5.68 23.08
N ASP A 150 -20.39 -6.75 23.09
CA ASP A 150 -19.53 -7.13 21.97
C ASP A 150 -20.42 -7.64 20.82
N VAL A 151 -20.13 -7.23 19.59
CA VAL A 151 -20.85 -7.53 18.35
C VAL A 151 -20.11 -8.69 17.66
N SER A 152 -20.66 -9.89 17.77
CA SER A 152 -20.13 -11.11 17.18
C SER A 152 -21.22 -12.16 17.02
N ALA A 153 -21.06 -13.09 16.09
CA ALA A 153 -21.95 -14.24 15.95
C ALA A 153 -21.53 -15.35 16.94
N GLY A 154 -22.48 -16.00 17.60
CA GLY A 154 -22.24 -17.17 18.43
C GLY A 154 -22.18 -18.45 17.60
N ILE A 155 -21.22 -19.34 17.88
CA ILE A 155 -21.19 -20.68 17.26
C ILE A 155 -22.07 -21.62 18.07
N THR A 156 -23.08 -22.22 17.43
CA THR A 156 -23.96 -23.23 18.04
C THR A 156 -23.52 -24.66 17.74
N ALA A 157 -22.80 -24.87 16.63
CA ALA A 157 -22.22 -26.16 16.28
C ALA A 157 -20.98 -25.96 15.40
N VAL A 158 -19.98 -26.84 15.55
CA VAL A 158 -18.78 -26.84 14.72
C VAL A 158 -18.43 -28.25 14.27
N SER A 159 -18.07 -28.40 13.00
CA SER A 159 -17.55 -29.63 12.41
C SER A 159 -16.21 -29.35 11.74
N ILE A 160 -15.21 -30.19 12.04
CA ILE A 160 -13.83 -30.01 11.56
C ILE A 160 -13.44 -31.20 10.69
N GLY A 161 -13.17 -30.94 9.42
CA GLY A 161 -12.67 -31.90 8.43
C GLY A 161 -11.25 -31.54 8.00
N GLY A 162 -10.27 -31.82 8.85
CA GLY A 162 -8.88 -31.42 8.63
C GLY A 162 -8.70 -29.91 8.74
N VAL A 163 -8.50 -29.24 7.59
CA VAL A 163 -8.31 -27.79 7.51
C VAL A 163 -9.65 -27.05 7.26
N VAL A 164 -10.65 -27.77 6.74
CA VAL A 164 -11.98 -27.23 6.50
C VAL A 164 -12.77 -27.25 7.79
N VAL A 165 -13.36 -26.11 8.13
CA VAL A 165 -14.23 -25.96 9.29
C VAL A 165 -15.60 -25.48 8.80
N VAL A 166 -16.64 -26.13 9.32
CA VAL A 166 -18.04 -25.77 9.09
C VAL A 166 -18.59 -25.34 10.44
N ALA A 167 -18.92 -24.05 10.58
CA ALA A 167 -19.50 -23.48 11.78
C ALA A 167 -20.95 -23.10 11.51
N THR A 168 -21.86 -23.58 12.34
CA THR A 168 -23.24 -23.10 12.40
C THR A 168 -23.30 -21.97 13.42
N LEU A 169 -23.79 -20.83 12.98
CA LEU A 169 -23.92 -19.61 13.76
C LEU A 169 -25.36 -19.42 14.24
N ASP A 170 -25.53 -18.63 15.30
CA ASP A 170 -26.84 -18.12 15.69
C ASP A 170 -27.43 -17.19 14.61
N ASP A 171 -26.62 -16.29 14.07
CA ASP A 171 -26.96 -15.40 12.95
C ASP A 171 -25.73 -15.10 12.07
N VAL A 172 -25.97 -14.84 10.78
CA VAL A 172 -24.96 -14.32 9.83
C VAL A 172 -25.05 -12.80 9.69
N VAL A 173 -26.09 -12.18 10.26
CA VAL A 173 -26.28 -10.74 10.38
C VAL A 173 -26.21 -10.35 11.86
N ILE A 174 -25.05 -9.89 12.30
CA ILE A 174 -24.67 -9.73 13.70
C ILE A 174 -25.31 -8.50 14.33
N ASP A 175 -25.46 -7.41 13.58
CA ASP A 175 -25.96 -6.13 14.07
C ASP A 175 -27.43 -5.83 13.69
N GLY A 176 -28.06 -6.78 12.99
CA GLY A 176 -29.41 -6.69 12.44
C GLY A 176 -29.50 -5.98 11.08
N THR A 177 -28.38 -5.59 10.48
CA THR A 177 -28.27 -4.93 9.17
C THR A 177 -27.14 -5.52 8.34
N ALA A 178 -27.49 -6.42 7.42
CA ALA A 178 -26.53 -7.04 6.53
C ALA A 178 -25.67 -6.02 5.75
N PHE A 179 -24.38 -6.30 5.62
CA PHE A 179 -23.44 -5.45 4.89
C PHE A 179 -23.06 -5.96 3.49
N TYR A 180 -22.75 -7.25 3.37
CA TYR A 180 -22.31 -7.88 2.12
C TYR A 180 -23.48 -8.54 1.39
N ASP A 181 -23.41 -8.49 0.06
CA ASP A 181 -24.31 -9.19 -0.88
C ASP A 181 -23.61 -10.46 -1.35
N THR A 182 -23.94 -11.59 -0.70
CA THR A 182 -23.21 -12.84 -0.88
C THR A 182 -23.68 -13.63 -2.10
N ASP A 183 -24.95 -13.49 -2.49
CA ASP A 183 -25.54 -14.16 -3.65
C ASP A 183 -25.57 -13.29 -4.93
N ALA A 184 -25.06 -12.06 -4.84
CA ALA A 184 -24.99 -11.06 -5.91
C ALA A 184 -26.36 -10.67 -6.48
N ASN A 185 -27.42 -10.73 -5.67
CA ASN A 185 -28.77 -10.35 -6.08
C ASN A 185 -29.04 -8.82 -5.99
N GLY A 186 -28.07 -8.04 -5.47
CA GLY A 186 -28.14 -6.60 -5.28
C GLY A 186 -28.67 -6.16 -3.91
N ILE A 187 -28.88 -7.09 -2.98
CA ILE A 187 -29.35 -6.85 -1.60
C ILE A 187 -28.36 -7.49 -0.64
N ALA A 188 -27.89 -6.72 0.35
CA ALA A 188 -27.03 -7.27 1.39
C ALA A 188 -27.79 -8.29 2.24
N ASP A 189 -27.15 -9.43 2.51
CA ASP A 189 -27.72 -10.60 3.17
C ASP A 189 -26.87 -11.16 4.33
N SER A 190 -25.61 -10.73 4.47
CA SER A 190 -24.68 -11.24 5.49
C SER A 190 -23.63 -10.21 5.89
N ASP A 191 -23.11 -10.30 7.12
CA ASP A 191 -21.97 -9.50 7.61
C ASP A 191 -20.61 -10.16 7.30
N PHE A 192 -20.66 -11.35 6.72
CA PHE A 192 -19.54 -12.12 6.24
C PHE A 192 -19.56 -12.20 4.72
N GLN A 193 -18.39 -12.30 4.11
CA GLN A 193 -18.24 -12.47 2.65
C GLN A 193 -17.35 -13.65 2.31
N VAL A 194 -17.65 -14.33 1.20
CA VAL A 194 -16.76 -15.35 0.63
C VAL A 194 -15.45 -14.70 0.19
N GLY A 195 -14.32 -15.31 0.52
CA GLY A 195 -12.97 -14.74 0.32
C GLY A 195 -12.53 -13.78 1.42
N GLY A 196 -13.44 -13.39 2.34
CA GLY A 196 -13.11 -12.64 3.55
C GLY A 196 -12.41 -13.49 4.60
N GLY A 197 -11.78 -12.83 5.57
CA GLY A 197 -11.22 -13.45 6.76
C GLY A 197 -12.27 -13.70 7.83
N ILE A 198 -11.99 -14.65 8.71
CA ILE A 198 -12.79 -14.95 9.89
C ILE A 198 -11.88 -15.19 11.09
N ILE A 199 -12.28 -14.71 12.27
CA ILE A 199 -11.60 -15.00 13.54
C ILE A 199 -12.61 -15.63 14.50
N ILE A 200 -12.20 -16.72 15.13
CA ILE A 200 -12.93 -17.42 16.17
C ILE A 200 -12.18 -17.24 17.48
N THR A 201 -12.90 -16.85 18.53
CA THR A 201 -12.39 -16.72 19.90
C THR A 201 -13.37 -17.34 20.89
N ASP A 202 -12.93 -17.55 22.12
CA ASP A 202 -13.81 -17.86 23.24
C ASP A 202 -13.96 -16.60 24.11
N ALA A 203 -15.18 -16.06 24.16
CA ALA A 203 -15.47 -14.83 24.89
C ALA A 203 -15.40 -15.00 26.42
N VAL A 204 -15.50 -16.23 26.93
CA VAL A 204 -15.45 -16.54 28.38
C VAL A 204 -14.04 -16.96 28.80
N THR A 205 -13.28 -17.61 27.92
CA THR A 205 -11.90 -18.06 28.21
C THR A 205 -10.90 -17.62 27.12
N PRO A 206 -10.54 -16.32 27.08
CA PRO A 206 -9.73 -15.74 26.00
C PRO A 206 -8.30 -16.32 25.91
N MET A 207 -7.76 -16.82 27.03
CA MET A 207 -6.51 -17.59 27.09
C MET A 207 -6.48 -18.87 26.24
N ARG A 208 -7.63 -19.33 25.70
CA ARG A 208 -7.65 -20.39 24.68
C ARG A 208 -7.03 -19.92 23.35
N GLY A 209 -6.88 -18.61 23.17
CA GLY A 209 -6.42 -17.98 21.94
C GLY A 209 -7.50 -17.95 20.87
N ALA A 210 -7.05 -17.82 19.63
CA ALA A 210 -7.91 -17.63 18.47
C ALA A 210 -7.62 -18.67 17.38
N ALA A 211 -8.60 -18.87 16.51
CA ALA A 211 -8.44 -19.58 15.24
C ALA A 211 -8.93 -18.71 14.10
N CYS A 212 -8.25 -18.73 12.96
CA CYS A 212 -8.61 -17.90 11.83
C CYS A 212 -8.41 -18.60 10.49
N GLY A 213 -9.04 -18.05 9.46
CA GLY A 213 -8.96 -18.58 8.11
C GLY A 213 -9.73 -17.75 7.09
N ALA A 214 -9.84 -18.28 5.88
CA ALA A 214 -10.54 -17.65 4.77
C ALA A 214 -11.89 -18.34 4.52
N ILE A 215 -12.96 -17.55 4.42
CA ILE A 215 -14.32 -18.03 4.16
C ILE A 215 -14.41 -18.53 2.72
N THR A 216 -14.96 -19.73 2.56
CA THR A 216 -15.10 -20.41 1.26
C THR A 216 -16.55 -20.58 0.82
N ALA A 217 -17.50 -20.63 1.75
CA ALA A 217 -18.93 -20.67 1.45
C ALA A 217 -19.73 -20.15 2.65
N ILE A 218 -20.91 -19.60 2.35
CA ILE A 218 -21.89 -19.15 3.33
C ILE A 218 -23.25 -19.70 2.89
N ASP A 219 -23.95 -20.38 3.79
CA ASP A 219 -25.34 -20.82 3.61
C ASP A 219 -26.24 -19.99 4.52
N LEU A 220 -26.91 -19.02 3.91
CA LEU A 220 -27.79 -18.05 4.58
C LEU A 220 -29.05 -18.70 5.14
N GLY A 221 -29.52 -19.82 4.58
CA GLY A 221 -30.73 -20.50 5.04
C GLY A 221 -30.51 -21.32 6.31
N ALA A 222 -29.26 -21.72 6.54
CA ALA A 222 -28.86 -22.53 7.69
C ALA A 222 -27.95 -21.80 8.68
N ASN A 223 -27.60 -20.53 8.41
CA ASN A 223 -26.58 -19.75 9.14
C ASN A 223 -25.25 -20.50 9.26
N ILE A 224 -24.79 -21.12 8.16
CA ILE A 224 -23.55 -21.89 8.14
C ILE A 224 -22.46 -21.13 7.40
N ILE A 225 -21.29 -21.01 8.02
CA ILE A 225 -20.07 -20.55 7.36
C ILE A 225 -19.10 -21.72 7.23
N THR A 226 -18.61 -21.94 6.01
CA THR A 226 -17.52 -22.88 5.72
C THR A 226 -16.26 -22.10 5.40
N PHE A 227 -15.17 -22.37 6.10
CA PHE A 227 -13.89 -21.69 5.90
C PHE A 227 -12.71 -22.68 5.93
N THR A 228 -11.60 -22.28 5.32
CA THR A 228 -10.33 -22.99 5.41
C THR A 228 -9.49 -22.36 6.51
N ARG A 229 -9.26 -23.10 7.60
CA ARG A 229 -8.45 -22.67 8.74
C ARG A 229 -6.99 -22.49 8.31
N VAL A 230 -6.43 -21.30 8.47
CA VAL A 230 -5.03 -21.02 8.13
C VAL A 230 -4.15 -21.09 9.37
N SER A 231 -4.61 -20.54 10.49
CA SER A 231 -3.83 -20.52 11.72
C SER A 231 -4.70 -20.68 12.96
N GLY A 232 -4.03 -21.05 14.05
CA GLY A 232 -4.62 -21.17 15.37
C GLY A 232 -5.52 -22.39 15.53
N ALA A 233 -5.75 -22.73 16.78
CA ALA A 233 -6.78 -23.63 17.27
C ALA A 233 -7.12 -23.13 18.67
N LEU A 234 -8.37 -23.21 19.09
CA LEU A 234 -8.70 -22.88 20.46
C LEU A 234 -8.07 -23.94 21.37
N GLY A 235 -7.36 -23.49 22.40
CA GLY A 235 -6.79 -24.33 23.43
C GLY A 235 -7.86 -25.20 24.12
N ALA A 236 -7.40 -26.24 24.79
CA ALA A 236 -8.29 -27.13 25.55
C ALA A 236 -9.04 -26.34 26.63
N ILE A 237 -10.33 -26.62 26.77
CA ILE A 237 -11.12 -26.09 27.87
C ILE A 237 -10.84 -26.86 29.16
N ALA A 238 -10.64 -26.15 30.27
CA ALA A 238 -10.48 -26.78 31.57
C ALA A 238 -11.77 -27.50 31.99
N PHE A 239 -11.64 -28.60 32.74
CA PHE A 239 -12.80 -29.35 33.22
C PHE A 239 -13.72 -28.44 34.06
N GLY A 240 -14.99 -28.33 33.65
CA GLY A 240 -15.99 -27.51 34.33
C GLY A 240 -15.98 -26.02 33.94
N ALA A 241 -15.11 -25.58 33.04
CA ALA A 241 -15.19 -24.25 32.44
C ALA A 241 -16.31 -24.22 31.38
N SER A 242 -16.92 -23.03 31.20
CA SER A 242 -17.88 -22.76 30.14
C SER A 242 -17.14 -22.24 28.91
N GLU A 243 -17.64 -22.56 27.72
CA GLU A 243 -17.23 -21.92 26.48
C GLU A 243 -18.34 -21.01 25.95
N ASP A 244 -17.94 -19.91 25.34
CA ASP A 244 -18.81 -19.09 24.51
C ASP A 244 -18.05 -18.73 23.23
N LEU A 245 -18.19 -19.61 22.23
CA LEU A 245 -17.45 -19.47 20.98
C LEU A 245 -18.07 -18.36 20.13
N ARG A 246 -17.27 -17.35 19.83
CA ARG A 246 -17.66 -16.19 19.05
C ARG A 246 -16.87 -16.08 17.77
N VAL A 247 -17.54 -15.59 16.74
CA VAL A 247 -17.03 -15.40 15.39
C VAL A 247 -17.15 -13.94 15.02
N VAL A 248 -16.08 -13.41 14.43
CA VAL A 248 -16.05 -12.04 13.92
C VAL A 248 -15.53 -12.00 12.48
N PRO A 249 -16.09 -11.11 11.64
CA PRO A 249 -15.56 -10.87 10.31
C PRO A 249 -14.17 -10.23 10.40
N ALA A 250 -13.31 -10.55 9.46
CA ALA A 250 -11.93 -10.07 9.44
C ALA A 250 -11.41 -9.78 8.02
N HIS A 251 -10.40 -8.93 7.93
CA HIS A 251 -9.58 -8.75 6.75
C HIS A 251 -8.40 -9.72 6.77
N GLU A 252 -8.25 -10.51 5.70
CA GLU A 252 -7.06 -11.32 5.44
C GLU A 252 -6.03 -10.49 4.67
N TYR A 253 -4.83 -10.36 5.21
CA TYR A 253 -3.65 -9.85 4.53
C TYR A 253 -2.65 -10.99 4.33
N ARG A 254 -2.29 -11.27 3.07
CA ARG A 254 -1.27 -12.28 2.74
C ARG A 254 -0.54 -11.97 1.44
N ILE A 255 0.64 -12.54 1.28
CA ILE A 255 1.41 -12.45 0.04
C ILE A 255 1.08 -13.64 -0.87
N ASP A 256 0.72 -13.34 -2.11
CA ASP A 256 0.77 -14.31 -3.20
C ASP A 256 2.22 -14.45 -3.68
N VAL A 257 2.93 -15.40 -3.05
CA VAL A 257 4.39 -15.59 -3.22
C VAL A 257 4.82 -15.72 -4.69
N PRO A 258 4.15 -16.51 -5.56
CA PRO A 258 4.53 -16.63 -6.96
C PRO A 258 4.50 -15.31 -7.75
N ASN A 259 3.57 -14.42 -7.42
CA ASN A 259 3.35 -13.17 -8.15
C ASN A 259 3.89 -11.93 -7.41
N THR A 260 4.36 -12.07 -6.17
CA THR A 260 4.77 -10.95 -5.30
C THR A 260 3.69 -9.88 -5.20
N GLN A 261 2.49 -10.31 -4.85
CA GLN A 261 1.33 -9.45 -4.70
C GLN A 261 0.82 -9.53 -3.27
N LEU A 262 0.55 -8.37 -2.67
CA LEU A 262 -0.19 -8.30 -1.42
C LEU A 262 -1.68 -8.40 -1.73
N LEU A 263 -2.33 -9.38 -1.13
CA LEU A 263 -3.77 -9.59 -1.23
C LEU A 263 -4.46 -9.10 0.04
N ARG A 264 -5.64 -8.51 -0.12
CA ARG A 264 -6.61 -8.23 0.95
C ARG A 264 -7.92 -8.95 0.61
N ASN A 265 -8.33 -9.93 1.40
CA ASN A 265 -9.51 -10.77 1.13
C ASN A 265 -9.51 -11.37 -0.29
N GLY A 266 -8.35 -11.85 -0.75
CA GLY A 266 -8.17 -12.36 -2.11
C GLY A 266 -8.07 -11.30 -3.22
N MET A 267 -8.30 -10.01 -2.95
CA MET A 267 -8.12 -8.93 -3.93
C MET A 267 -6.69 -8.41 -3.94
N ILE A 268 -6.14 -8.13 -5.12
CA ILE A 268 -4.80 -7.55 -5.26
C ILE A 268 -4.83 -6.11 -4.76
N LEU A 269 -4.15 -5.86 -3.64
CA LEU A 269 -3.97 -4.53 -3.09
C LEU A 269 -2.72 -3.87 -3.70
N ALA A 270 -1.66 -4.64 -3.91
CA ALA A 270 -0.41 -4.13 -4.42
C ALA A 270 0.45 -5.19 -5.09
N MET A 271 1.25 -4.74 -6.07
CA MET A 271 2.29 -5.56 -6.70
C MET A 271 3.68 -5.18 -6.19
N GLY A 272 4.63 -6.10 -6.31
CA GLY A 272 6.02 -5.90 -5.90
C GLY A 272 6.21 -5.98 -4.38
N VAL A 273 5.23 -6.53 -3.65
CA VAL A 273 5.37 -6.86 -2.23
C VAL A 273 5.84 -8.31 -2.15
N GLU A 274 7.06 -8.48 -1.68
CA GLU A 274 7.72 -9.79 -1.57
C GLU A 274 7.51 -10.42 -0.20
N ASP A 275 7.27 -9.58 0.81
CA ASP A 275 7.11 -10.05 2.18
C ASP A 275 6.11 -9.23 2.98
N LEU A 276 5.46 -9.94 3.90
CA LEU A 276 4.65 -9.43 4.99
C LEU A 276 5.11 -10.17 6.24
N GLN A 277 5.49 -9.42 7.25
CA GLN A 277 5.82 -9.93 8.57
C GLN A 277 5.03 -9.12 9.60
N PHE A 278 4.63 -9.75 10.71
CA PHE A 278 4.02 -9.02 11.81
C PHE A 278 4.58 -9.47 13.16
N ALA A 279 4.53 -8.55 14.10
CA ALA A 279 4.92 -8.80 15.48
C ALA A 279 3.92 -8.11 16.41
N VAL A 280 3.65 -8.72 17.56
CA VAL A 280 2.60 -8.26 18.49
C VAL A 280 3.20 -8.14 19.88
N TRP A 281 2.99 -6.99 20.52
CA TRP A 281 3.27 -6.82 21.94
C TRP A 281 2.07 -7.28 22.76
N LEU A 282 2.30 -8.31 23.56
CA LEU A 282 1.34 -8.81 24.55
C LEU A 282 1.84 -8.41 25.93
N ASP A 283 1.02 -7.66 26.66
CA ASP A 283 1.28 -7.16 28.02
C ASP A 283 0.92 -8.24 29.05
N VAL A 284 1.71 -9.33 29.05
CA VAL A 284 1.40 -10.58 29.76
C VAL A 284 1.42 -10.41 31.28
N ASN A 285 2.18 -9.43 31.77
CA ASN A 285 2.30 -9.13 33.20
C ASN A 285 1.39 -7.95 33.64
N ASP A 286 0.62 -7.37 32.71
CA ASP A 286 -0.33 -6.29 32.93
C ASP A 286 0.28 -5.02 33.57
N ASP A 287 1.57 -4.75 33.31
CA ASP A 287 2.28 -3.58 33.84
C ASP A 287 2.37 -2.40 32.86
N ASN A 288 1.83 -2.58 31.65
CA ASN A 288 1.83 -1.60 30.57
C ASN A 288 3.24 -1.12 30.15
N ALA A 289 4.27 -1.91 30.40
CA ALA A 289 5.63 -1.70 29.93
C ALA A 289 6.02 -2.80 28.94
N ILE A 290 6.91 -2.48 28.00
CA ILE A 290 7.45 -3.48 27.09
C ILE A 290 8.61 -4.18 27.80
N ASP A 291 8.42 -5.43 28.17
CA ASP A 291 9.47 -6.27 28.74
C ASP A 291 10.19 -7.14 27.71
N PRO A 292 11.43 -7.58 27.99
CA PRO A 292 12.12 -8.56 27.16
C PRO A 292 11.31 -9.86 27.04
N GLY A 293 10.94 -10.24 25.81
CA GLY A 293 10.19 -11.46 25.52
C GLY A 293 8.70 -11.29 25.29
N GLU A 294 8.16 -10.08 25.45
CA GLU A 294 6.72 -9.79 25.26
C GLU A 294 6.35 -9.37 23.84
N TYR A 295 7.34 -9.19 22.97
CA TYR A 295 7.13 -8.76 21.59
C TYR A 295 7.21 -9.97 20.65
N PHE A 296 6.13 -10.72 20.54
CA PHE A 296 6.08 -11.96 19.81
C PHE A 296 6.26 -11.74 18.30
N GLY A 297 7.05 -12.59 17.65
CA GLY A 297 7.34 -12.52 16.20
C GLY A 297 8.42 -11.53 15.79
N ASP A 298 9.05 -10.78 16.71
CA ASP A 298 10.04 -9.73 16.37
C ASP A 298 11.45 -10.24 16.03
N GLY A 299 11.69 -11.56 16.15
CA GLY A 299 12.99 -12.19 15.94
C GLY A 299 13.95 -12.12 17.12
N SER A 300 13.54 -11.49 18.23
CA SER A 300 14.29 -11.44 19.50
C SER A 300 13.58 -12.20 20.63
N SER A 301 12.25 -12.25 20.56
CA SER A 301 11.34 -12.97 21.46
C SER A 301 10.85 -14.27 20.82
N ALA A 302 9.88 -14.93 21.46
CA ALA A 302 9.22 -16.10 20.88
C ALA A 302 8.41 -15.74 19.62
N ASP A 303 8.27 -16.69 18.70
CA ASP A 303 7.37 -16.55 17.55
C ASP A 303 5.91 -16.41 18.04
N TYR A 304 5.11 -15.66 17.29
CA TYR A 304 3.69 -15.49 17.57
C TYR A 304 2.92 -16.80 17.29
N THR A 305 2.07 -17.18 18.24
CA THR A 305 1.09 -18.26 18.04
C THR A 305 -0.32 -17.74 18.31
N ALA A 306 -1.26 -18.06 17.42
CA ALA A 306 -2.67 -17.77 17.66
C ALA A 306 -3.31 -18.73 18.68
N SER A 307 -2.80 -19.96 18.81
CA SER A 307 -3.34 -20.96 19.75
C SER A 307 -2.81 -20.73 21.16
N GLY A 308 -3.70 -20.69 22.16
CA GLY A 308 -3.32 -20.63 23.58
C GLY A 308 -2.69 -19.32 24.04
N THR A 309 -2.80 -18.27 23.24
CA THR A 309 -2.33 -16.92 23.54
C THR A 309 -3.49 -16.05 23.98
N ASP A 310 -3.40 -15.37 25.12
CA ASP A 310 -4.44 -14.41 25.48
C ASP A 310 -4.29 -13.13 24.66
N HIS A 311 -5.09 -13.00 23.61
CA HIS A 311 -5.11 -11.81 22.77
C HIS A 311 -5.81 -10.62 23.44
N GLY A 312 -6.36 -10.78 24.65
CA GLY A 312 -6.78 -9.67 25.51
C GLY A 312 -5.62 -8.77 25.92
N ASP A 313 -4.41 -9.31 25.98
CA ASP A 313 -3.20 -8.59 26.38
C ASP A 313 -2.54 -7.84 25.21
N SER A 314 -3.10 -7.93 24.00
CA SER A 314 -2.49 -7.36 22.79
C SER A 314 -2.58 -5.83 22.74
N ARG A 315 -1.52 -5.12 23.12
CA ARG A 315 -1.52 -3.65 23.21
C ARG A 315 -1.10 -2.97 21.91
N GLU A 316 -0.13 -3.54 21.21
CA GLU A 316 0.47 -2.97 20.01
C GLU A 316 0.74 -4.08 18.98
N MET A 317 0.56 -3.74 17.71
CA MET A 317 0.99 -4.58 16.60
C MET A 317 1.91 -3.79 15.69
N ARG A 318 2.91 -4.46 15.15
CA ARG A 318 3.83 -3.98 14.14
C ARG A 318 3.71 -4.84 12.90
N VAL A 319 3.59 -4.20 11.75
CA VAL A 319 3.54 -4.85 10.44
C VAL A 319 4.69 -4.33 9.61
N THR A 320 5.50 -5.25 9.11
CA THR A 320 6.66 -4.98 8.26
C THR A 320 6.42 -5.54 6.87
N LEU A 321 6.46 -4.67 5.86
CA LEU A 321 6.34 -5.02 4.45
C LEU A 321 7.70 -4.87 3.77
N VAL A 322 8.08 -5.88 2.99
CA VAL A 322 9.23 -5.78 2.09
C VAL A 322 8.74 -5.71 0.66
N THR A 323 9.17 -4.66 -0.03
CA THR A 323 8.88 -4.46 -1.45
C THR A 323 10.15 -4.45 -2.27
N ARG A 324 10.02 -4.78 -3.54
CA ARG A 324 11.14 -4.82 -4.49
C ARG A 324 10.82 -4.10 -5.79
N THR A 325 11.85 -3.65 -6.49
CA THR A 325 11.72 -3.13 -7.87
C THR A 325 11.17 -4.18 -8.81
N ARG A 326 10.51 -3.74 -9.89
CA ARG A 326 9.94 -4.65 -10.91
C ARG A 326 10.99 -5.42 -11.70
N SER A 327 12.18 -4.85 -11.86
CA SER A 327 13.30 -5.49 -12.55
C SER A 327 14.55 -5.47 -11.69
N ALA A 328 15.37 -6.49 -11.88
CA ALA A 328 16.72 -6.53 -11.35
C ALA A 328 17.61 -5.51 -12.09
N ASP A 329 18.43 -4.81 -11.33
CA ASP A 329 19.51 -3.95 -11.76
C ASP A 329 20.82 -4.72 -11.65
N ALA A 330 21.35 -5.21 -12.78
CA ALA A 330 22.58 -6.01 -12.80
C ALA A 330 23.82 -5.24 -12.31
N GLU A 331 23.77 -3.91 -12.31
CA GLU A 331 24.85 -3.04 -11.82
C GLU A 331 24.68 -2.73 -10.32
N PHE A 332 23.57 -3.12 -9.71
CA PHE A 332 23.40 -3.08 -8.26
C PHE A 332 24.34 -4.12 -7.64
N GLN A 333 25.39 -3.65 -6.97
CA GLN A 333 26.41 -4.47 -6.29
C GLN A 333 26.50 -4.15 -4.80
N LEU A 334 25.79 -3.11 -4.35
CA LEU A 334 25.90 -2.50 -3.02
C LEU A 334 24.50 -2.39 -2.40
N GLY A 335 24.10 -3.43 -1.69
CA GLY A 335 22.86 -3.48 -0.91
C GLY A 335 23.06 -4.44 0.26
N GLN A 336 22.68 -4.00 1.46
CA GLN A 336 22.49 -4.90 2.59
C GLN A 336 20.99 -5.01 2.82
N GLU A 337 20.46 -6.19 2.52
CA GLU A 337 19.09 -6.52 2.85
C GLU A 337 18.94 -6.57 4.37
N GLN A 338 17.84 -6.01 4.86
CA GLN A 338 17.54 -5.97 6.29
C GLN A 338 16.60 -7.12 6.62
N ASN A 339 16.81 -7.74 7.80
CA ASN A 339 15.85 -8.70 8.32
C ASN A 339 14.50 -7.99 8.52
N ALA A 340 13.42 -8.72 8.28
CA ALA A 340 12.07 -8.26 8.54
C ALA A 340 11.53 -9.10 9.71
N GLU A 341 11.44 -8.50 10.89
CA GLU A 341 11.02 -9.18 12.12
C GLU A 341 11.83 -10.47 12.37
N ASN A 342 11.17 -11.61 12.63
CA ASN A 342 11.80 -12.91 12.83
C ASN A 342 12.30 -13.60 11.56
N ARG A 343 12.14 -12.98 10.38
CA ARG A 343 12.67 -13.53 9.13
C ARG A 343 13.97 -12.86 8.68
N LEU A 344 14.96 -13.71 8.43
CA LEU A 344 16.23 -13.30 7.87
C LEU A 344 16.06 -12.74 6.46
N ALA A 345 16.82 -11.69 6.16
CA ALA A 345 16.87 -11.14 4.83
C ALA A 345 17.38 -12.18 3.82
N PRO A 346 16.91 -12.16 2.55
CA PRO A 346 17.45 -13.02 1.51
C PRO A 346 18.98 -12.88 1.41
N GLY A 347 19.67 -14.01 1.34
CA GLY A 347 21.13 -14.02 1.26
C GLY A 347 21.64 -13.61 -0.12
N GLY A 348 22.63 -12.71 -0.16
CA GLY A 348 23.28 -12.28 -1.39
C GLY A 348 22.55 -11.16 -2.11
N ASN A 349 23.05 -10.80 -3.29
CA ASN A 349 22.51 -9.73 -4.10
C ASN A 349 21.92 -10.33 -5.40
N ASP A 350 20.61 -10.25 -5.53
CA ASP A 350 19.83 -10.74 -6.68
C ASP A 350 19.52 -9.63 -7.70
N GLY A 351 20.11 -8.44 -7.51
CA GLY A 351 19.93 -7.26 -8.35
C GLY A 351 18.62 -6.50 -8.08
N PHE A 352 17.73 -7.01 -7.24
CA PHE A 352 16.51 -6.28 -6.89
C PHE A 352 16.81 -5.27 -5.79
N ARG A 353 16.24 -4.07 -5.93
CA ARG A 353 16.34 -3.05 -4.87
C ARG A 353 15.12 -3.19 -4.00
N ARG A 354 15.33 -3.50 -2.72
CA ARG A 354 14.25 -3.63 -1.75
C ARG A 354 14.06 -2.39 -0.90
N ARG A 355 12.84 -2.23 -0.41
CA ARG A 355 12.46 -1.25 0.61
C ARG A 355 11.62 -1.93 1.68
N VAL A 356 12.04 -1.75 2.91
CA VAL A 356 11.32 -2.18 4.10
C VAL A 356 10.47 -1.00 4.58
N HIS A 357 9.19 -1.26 4.86
CA HIS A 357 8.30 -0.32 5.52
C HIS A 357 7.68 -0.99 6.73
N THR A 358 7.80 -0.33 7.88
CA THR A 358 7.28 -0.83 9.15
C THR A 358 6.27 0.16 9.69
N SER A 359 5.06 -0.32 9.97
CA SER A 359 4.00 0.43 10.62
C SER A 359 3.72 -0.18 11.99
N THR A 360 3.58 0.66 13.00
CA THR A 360 3.31 0.24 14.37
C THR A 360 2.05 0.96 14.85
N SER A 361 1.09 0.21 15.35
CA SER A 361 -0.17 0.76 15.84
C SER A 361 -0.67 0.06 17.07
N ARG A 362 -1.24 0.87 17.98
CA ARG A 362 -1.98 0.34 19.12
C ARG A 362 -3.34 -0.14 18.66
N LEU A 363 -3.72 -1.31 19.15
CA LEU A 363 -5.02 -1.89 18.82
C LEU A 363 -6.11 -1.21 19.65
N ARG A 364 -7.36 -1.26 19.19
CA ARG A 364 -8.49 -0.64 19.90
C ARG A 364 -8.93 -1.47 21.09
N ASN A 365 -8.69 -2.78 21.08
CA ASN A 365 -9.24 -3.75 22.04
C ASN A 365 -8.71 -3.65 23.48
N VAL A 366 -8.00 -2.59 23.87
CA VAL A 366 -6.99 -2.75 24.93
C VAL A 366 -6.88 -1.61 25.93
N VAL A 367 -7.91 -0.78 26.09
CA VAL A 367 -8.04 0.09 27.28
C VAL A 367 -9.52 0.34 27.61
N ASN A 368 -10.17 -0.61 28.29
CA ASN A 368 -11.17 -0.38 29.35
C ASN A 368 -12.00 -1.64 29.59
N ARG A 369 -11.59 -2.50 30.54
CA ARG A 369 -12.50 -3.22 31.45
C ARG A 369 -11.80 -3.53 32.78
N SER A 370 -11.43 -2.47 33.50
CA SER A 370 -11.42 -2.46 34.98
C SER A 370 -11.85 -1.08 35.47
#